data_AF-A0A357HXH1-F1
#
_entry.id   AF-A0A357HXH1-F1
#
_cell.length_a   1.000
_cell.length_b   1.000
_cell.length_c   1.000
_cell.angle_alpha   90.00
_cell.angle_beta   90.00
_cell.angle_gamma   90.00
#
_symmetry.space_group_name_H-M   'P 1'
#
loop_
_entity.id
_entity.type
_entity.pdbx_description
1 polymer ?
#
loop_
_entity_poly.entity_id
_entity_poly.type
_entity_poly.pdbx_seq_one_letter_code
_entity_poly.pdbx_strand_id
1 'polypeptide(L)'
;LLGAPVDLLAGLGFIAVFAGATNTPLACTMMGIELFGAENAIYYAVACFVAYYFSGHTGIYQSQRVAVSKFHTSEVNESTLKEIKRTHRRYGRKN
;
A
#
# COMPACT_ATOMS: atom_id res chain seq x y z
N LEU A 1 17.25 -18.98 -7.34
CA LEU A 1 16.65 -19.24 -6.00
C LEU A 1 15.16 -19.56 -6.05
N LEU A 2 14.33 -18.89 -6.86
CA LEU A 2 12.88 -19.17 -6.95
C LEU A 2 12.42 -19.81 -8.27
N GLY A 3 13.30 -19.96 -9.26
CA GLY A 3 12.95 -20.51 -10.59
C GLY A 3 12.08 -19.59 -11.46
N ALA A 4 11.72 -18.40 -10.96
CA ALA A 4 10.95 -17.40 -11.70
C ALA A 4 11.86 -16.47 -12.54
N PRO A 5 11.34 -15.87 -13.63
CA PRO A 5 12.06 -14.87 -14.41
C PRO A 5 12.48 -13.66 -13.56
N VAL A 6 13.71 -13.18 -13.77
CA VAL A 6 14.26 -12.04 -13.00
C VAL A 6 13.46 -10.77 -13.26
N ASP A 7 13.05 -10.54 -14.49
CA ASP A 7 12.30 -9.34 -14.90
C ASP A 7 10.92 -9.26 -14.21
N LEU A 8 10.26 -10.41 -14.03
CA LEU A 8 9.01 -10.50 -13.29
C LEU A 8 9.21 -10.09 -11.83
N LEU A 9 10.24 -10.63 -11.16
CA LEU A 9 10.52 -10.32 -9.76
C LEU A 9 10.91 -8.84 -9.58
N ALA A 10 11.67 -8.27 -10.52
CA ALA A 10 12.02 -6.86 -10.53
C ALA A 10 10.78 -5.98 -10.67
N GLY A 11 9.90 -6.30 -11.63
CA GLY A 11 8.62 -5.60 -11.81
C GLY A 11 7.73 -5.67 -10.58
N LEU A 12 7.62 -6.84 -9.94
CA LEU A 12 6.87 -7.03 -8.70
C LEU A 12 7.41 -6.16 -7.56
N GLY A 13 8.73 -6.09 -7.39
CA GLY A 13 9.36 -5.24 -6.38
C GLY A 13 9.09 -3.75 -6.63
N PHE A 14 9.25 -3.31 -7.89
CA PHE A 14 9.00 -1.93 -8.31
C PHE A 14 7.58 -1.45 -7.96
N ILE A 15 6.56 -2.21 -8.38
CA ILE A 15 5.16 -1.83 -8.13
C ILE A 15 4.76 -1.98 -6.66
N ALA A 16 5.28 -2.99 -5.95
CA ALA A 16 4.94 -3.24 -4.55
C ALA A 16 5.45 -2.11 -3.63
N VAL A 17 6.68 -1.64 -3.86
CA VAL A 17 7.24 -0.50 -3.12
C VAL A 17 6.39 0.75 -3.33
N PHE A 18 5.99 1.02 -4.58
CA PHE A 18 5.11 2.14 -4.89
C PHE A 18 3.75 2.00 -4.17
N ALA A 19 3.07 0.85 -4.32
CA ALA A 19 1.77 0.60 -3.70
C ALA A 19 1.79 0.76 -2.17
N GLY A 20 2.84 0.27 -1.51
CA GLY A 20 3.01 0.43 -0.06
C GLY A 20 3.29 1.88 0.34
N ALA A 21 4.12 2.60 -0.41
CA ALA A 21 4.48 3.99 -0.11
C ALA A 21 3.33 4.98 -0.37
N THR A 22 2.55 4.76 -1.43
CA THR A 22 1.45 5.65 -1.84
C THR A 22 0.10 5.25 -1.26
N ASN A 23 -0.05 4.01 -0.79
CA ASN A 23 -1.33 3.41 -0.42
C ASN A 23 -2.38 3.41 -1.53
N THR A 24 -1.97 3.18 -2.78
CA THR A 24 -2.86 3.15 -3.96
C THR A 24 -2.76 1.83 -4.74
N PRO A 25 -3.14 0.68 -4.15
CA PRO A 25 -2.89 -0.63 -4.74
C PRO A 25 -3.54 -0.80 -6.12
N LEU A 26 -4.73 -0.24 -6.34
CA LEU A 26 -5.42 -0.29 -7.64
C LEU A 26 -4.65 0.49 -8.73
N ALA A 27 -4.25 1.72 -8.44
CA ALA A 27 -3.49 2.55 -9.37
C ALA A 27 -2.12 1.91 -9.69
N CYS A 28 -1.45 1.37 -8.68
CA CYS A 28 -0.16 0.70 -8.87
C CYS A 28 -0.30 -0.63 -9.65
N THR A 29 -1.42 -1.33 -9.52
CA THR A 29 -1.72 -2.52 -10.34
C THR A 29 -1.89 -2.12 -11.81
N MET A 30 -2.69 -1.09 -12.10
CA MET A 30 -2.87 -0.59 -13.48
C MET A 30 -1.54 -0.11 -14.07
N MET A 31 -0.77 0.66 -13.32
CA MET A 31 0.59 1.07 -13.71
C MET A 31 1.48 -0.15 -14.04
N GLY A 32 1.43 -1.22 -13.23
CA GLY A 32 2.18 -2.45 -13.52
C GLY A 32 1.76 -3.12 -14.84
N ILE A 33 0.46 -3.16 -15.12
CA ILE A 33 -0.07 -3.68 -16.39
C ILE A 33 0.38 -2.83 -17.58
N GLU A 34 0.36 -1.51 -17.45
CA GLU A 34 0.80 -0.59 -18.51
C GLU A 34 2.30 -0.71 -18.79
N LEU A 35 3.13 -0.89 -17.75
CA LEU A 35 4.59 -0.95 -17.88
C LEU A 35 5.12 -2.31 -18.30
N PHE A 36 4.51 -3.41 -17.83
CA PHE A 36 5.06 -4.76 -17.96
C PHE A 36 4.12 -5.73 -18.70
N GLY A 37 2.95 -5.27 -19.14
CA GLY A 37 1.95 -6.07 -19.84
C GLY A 37 0.95 -6.79 -18.92
N ALA A 38 -0.14 -7.27 -19.50
CA ALA A 38 -1.25 -7.88 -18.74
C ALA A 38 -1.04 -9.36 -18.36
N GLU A 39 -0.03 -10.04 -18.90
CA GLU A 39 0.18 -11.48 -18.70
C GLU A 39 0.33 -11.87 -17.22
N ASN A 40 0.98 -11.00 -16.43
CA ASN A 40 1.24 -11.22 -15.01
C ASN A 40 0.40 -10.33 -14.08
N ALA A 41 -0.73 -9.79 -14.58
CA ALA A 41 -1.57 -8.83 -13.86
C ALA A 41 -2.01 -9.32 -12.46
N ILE A 42 -2.29 -10.62 -12.30
CA ILE A 42 -2.67 -11.20 -11.01
C ILE A 42 -1.52 -11.11 -10.00
N TYR A 43 -0.28 -11.41 -10.43
CA TYR A 43 0.88 -11.28 -9.55
C TYR A 43 1.12 -9.82 -9.15
N TYR A 44 0.90 -8.88 -10.07
CA TYR A 44 0.99 -7.45 -9.78
C TYR A 44 -0.02 -6.99 -8.75
N ALA A 45 -1.28 -7.41 -8.89
CA ALA A 45 -2.32 -7.13 -7.92
C ALA A 45 -1.96 -7.69 -6.54
N VAL A 46 -1.60 -8.97 -6.46
CA VAL A 46 -1.24 -9.62 -5.20
C VAL A 46 -0.08 -8.87 -4.51
N ALA A 47 0.99 -8.57 -5.24
CA ALA A 47 2.12 -7.84 -4.68
C ALA A 47 1.73 -6.44 -4.17
N CYS A 48 0.91 -5.70 -4.93
CA CYS A 48 0.42 -4.38 -4.54
C CYS A 48 -0.44 -4.43 -3.28
N PHE A 49 -1.40 -5.36 -3.20
CA PHE A 49 -2.30 -5.48 -2.06
C PHE A 49 -1.57 -5.96 -0.80
N VAL A 50 -0.66 -6.93 -0.93
CA VAL A 50 0.19 -7.36 0.19
C VAL A 50 0.99 -6.18 0.74
N ALA A 51 1.69 -5.43 -0.13
CA ALA A 51 2.45 -4.25 0.30
C ALA A 51 1.55 -3.18 0.93
N TYR A 52 0.36 -2.93 0.37
CA TYR A 52 -0.63 -2.03 0.92
C TYR A 52 -1.10 -2.45 2.33
N TYR A 53 -1.34 -3.74 2.58
CA TYR A 53 -1.73 -4.18 3.92
C TYR A 53 -0.60 -3.99 4.94
N PHE A 54 0.63 -4.36 4.59
CA PHE A 54 1.78 -4.24 5.49
C PHE A 54 2.23 -2.79 5.74
N SER A 55 1.91 -1.83 4.85
CA SER A 55 2.22 -0.41 5.08
C SER A 55 1.34 0.26 6.14
N GLY A 56 0.20 -0.35 6.52
CA GLY A 56 -0.71 0.19 7.54
C GLY A 56 -1.17 1.63 7.22
N HIS A 57 -1.44 2.46 8.22
CA HIS A 57 -1.86 3.85 8.00
C HIS A 57 -0.65 4.80 7.81
N THR A 58 0.33 4.38 7.02
CA THR A 58 1.51 5.20 6.70
C THR A 58 1.73 5.28 5.20
N GLY A 59 2.08 6.46 4.70
CA GLY A 59 2.36 6.71 3.29
C GLY A 59 2.92 8.11 3.07
N ILE A 60 3.41 8.36 1.87
CA ILE A 60 4.04 9.64 1.48
C ILE A 60 3.02 10.79 1.38
N TYR A 61 1.76 10.46 1.08
CA TYR A 61 0.67 11.43 0.96
C TYR A 61 -0.03 11.66 2.30
N GLN A 62 0.52 12.55 3.12
CA GLN A 62 -0.02 12.82 4.47
C GLN A 62 -1.48 13.33 4.48
N SER A 63 -1.92 13.98 3.41
CA SER A 63 -3.31 14.46 3.22
C SER A 63 -4.28 13.40 2.70
N GLN A 64 -3.80 12.19 2.38
CA GLN A 64 -4.66 11.09 1.93
C GLN A 64 -5.70 10.78 3.00
N ARG A 65 -6.97 10.75 2.60
CA ARG A 65 -8.11 10.39 3.44
C ARG A 65 -8.25 8.88 3.51
N VAL A 66 -8.51 8.36 4.71
CA VAL A 66 -8.79 6.95 4.95
C VAL A 66 -10.24 6.83 5.37
N ALA A 67 -11.07 6.29 4.47
CA ALA A 67 -12.49 6.05 4.73
C ALA A 67 -12.74 4.66 5.33
N VAL A 68 -11.86 3.68 5.09
CA VAL A 68 -11.97 2.34 5.64
C VAL A 68 -10.61 1.96 6.20
N SER A 69 -10.61 1.50 7.45
CA SER A 69 -9.38 1.00 8.09
C SER A 69 -8.94 -0.30 7.41
N LYS A 70 -7.63 -0.44 7.19
CA LYS A 70 -7.01 -1.69 6.71
C LYS A 70 -7.20 -2.88 7.66
N PHE A 71 -7.41 -2.57 8.94
CA PHE A 71 -7.63 -3.54 10.02
C PHE A 71 -8.97 -3.27 10.68
N HIS A 72 -9.72 -4.32 11.02
CA HIS A 72 -11.11 -4.24 11.50
C HIS A 72 -11.26 -3.70 12.94
N THR A 73 -10.37 -2.81 13.39
CA THR A 73 -10.12 -2.51 14.81
C THR A 73 -10.56 -1.10 15.25
N SER A 74 -11.10 -0.26 14.37
CA SER A 74 -11.41 1.15 14.71
C SER A 74 -12.74 1.62 14.16
N GLU A 75 -13.47 2.45 14.93
CA GLU A 75 -14.62 3.20 14.41
C GLU A 75 -14.20 4.08 13.23
N VAL A 76 -15.00 4.03 12.17
CA VAL A 76 -14.75 4.77 10.92
C VAL A 76 -15.03 6.25 11.17
N ASN A 77 -13.99 6.99 11.52
CA ASN A 77 -13.99 8.45 11.38
C ASN A 77 -13.04 8.81 10.25
N GLU A 78 -13.60 9.35 9.16
CA GLU A 78 -12.80 9.77 8.02
C GLU A 78 -11.73 10.75 8.48
N SER A 79 -10.48 10.36 8.32
CA SER A 79 -9.33 11.13 8.78
C SER A 79 -8.20 11.01 7.79
N THR A 80 -7.33 12.02 7.78
CA THR A 80 -6.13 12.00 6.96
C THR A 80 -5.03 11.17 7.63
N LEU A 81 -4.10 10.61 6.84
CA LEU A 81 -2.93 9.90 7.39
C LEU A 81 -2.14 10.75 8.40
N LYS A 82 -2.08 12.07 8.18
CA LYS A 82 -1.45 13.03 9.11
C LYS A 82 -2.15 13.06 10.47
N GLU A 83 -3.48 13.05 10.49
CA GLU A 83 -4.28 13.06 11.71
C GLU A 83 -4.13 11.75 12.47
N ILE A 84 -4.25 10.61 11.78
CA ILE A 84 -4.07 9.28 12.36
C ILE A 84 -2.68 9.20 13.05
N LYS A 85 -1.62 9.62 12.35
CA LYS A 85 -0.26 9.65 12.89
C LYS A 85 -0.11 10.58 14.11
N ARG A 86 -0.77 11.74 14.11
CA ARG A 86 -0.77 12.68 15.24
C ARG A 86 -1.49 12.10 16.45
N THR A 87 -2.63 11.44 16.24
CA THR A 87 -3.41 10.80 17.31
C THR A 87 -2.62 9.68 17.97
N HIS A 88 -2.00 8.77 17.19
CA HIS A 88 -1.13 7.72 17.72
C HIS A 88 0.06 8.29 18.54
N ARG A 89 0.72 9.34 18.04
CA ARG A 89 1.82 10.00 18.77
C ARG A 89 1.38 10.67 20.08
N ARG A 90 0.17 11.24 20.11
CA ARG A 90 -0.40 11.85 21.33
C ARG A 90 -0.76 10.79 22.36
N TYR A 91 -1.34 9.67 21.94
CA TYR A 91 -1.71 8.57 22.84
C TYR A 91 -0.47 7.94 23.48
N GLY A 92 0.57 7.63 22.70
CA GLY A 92 1.82 7.07 23.22
C GLY A 92 2.66 8.00 24.11
N ARG A 93 2.34 9.30 24.20
CA ARG A 93 2.99 10.24 25.14
C ARG A 93 2.27 10.35 26.49
N LYS A 94 1.06 9.79 26.61
CA LYS A 94 0.25 9.85 27.85
C LYS A 94 0.39 8.60 28.73
N ASN A 95 1.05 7.56 28.23
CA ASN A 95 1.41 6.34 28.96
C ASN A 95 2.88 6.40 29.35
#